data_AF-A0A7Y5RLT2-F1
#
_entry.id   AF-A0A7Y5RLT2-F1
#
_cell.length_a   1.000
_cell.length_b   1.000
_cell.length_c   1.000
_cell.angle_alpha   90.00
_cell.angle_beta   90.00
_cell.angle_gamma   90.00
#
_symmetry.space_group_name_H-M   'P 1'
#
loop_
_entity.id
_entity.type
_entity.pdbx_description
1 polymer ?
#
loop_
_entity_poly.entity_id
_entity_poly.type
_entity_poly.pdbx_seq_one_letter_code
_entity_poly.pdbx_strand_id
1 'polypeptide(L)'
;MPALLATDPEAASGAADPDPCGTLIRVFTLGRAVPASALAEALPTLTVDGAVALGLVRLENGRAGFGPGLGADLGASGRQAVATCDLRPYGDDAHDWWVASDLSELAVGGPLRADHVLGIGGASTTLASW
;
A
#
# COMPACT_ATOMS: atom_id res chain seq x y z
N MET A 1 -15.17 4.19 -4.88
CA MET A 1 -14.27 5.04 -4.06
C MET A 1 -13.40 5.87 -4.99
N PRO A 2 -13.44 7.22 -4.92
CA PRO A 2 -12.73 8.11 -5.86
C PRO A 2 -11.21 7.90 -5.89
N ALA A 3 -10.58 7.66 -4.73
CA ALA A 3 -9.12 7.47 -4.62
C ALA A 3 -8.60 6.18 -5.28
N LEU A 4 -9.43 5.15 -5.37
CA LEU A 4 -9.05 3.90 -6.06
C LEU A 4 -8.97 4.12 -7.58
N LEU A 5 -9.95 4.86 -8.13
CA LEU A 5 -10.01 5.22 -9.55
C LEU A 5 -8.86 6.16 -9.94
N ALA A 6 -8.46 7.06 -9.04
CA ALA A 6 -7.34 7.96 -9.30
C ALA A 6 -5.97 7.26 -9.36
N THR A 7 -5.88 6.05 -8.81
CA THR A 7 -4.64 5.24 -8.81
C THR A 7 -4.75 4.05 -9.78
N ASP A 8 -5.85 3.92 -10.54
CA ASP A 8 -6.03 2.80 -11.47
C ASP A 8 -5.08 2.93 -12.67
N PRO A 9 -4.25 1.91 -12.95
CA PRO A 9 -3.35 1.94 -14.10
C PRO A 9 -4.12 1.95 -15.43
N GLU A 10 -5.38 1.48 -15.45
CA GLU A 10 -6.25 1.53 -16.65
C GLU A 10 -6.96 2.88 -16.86
N ALA A 11 -7.05 3.74 -15.84
CA ALA A 11 -7.65 5.07 -15.98
C ALA A 11 -6.73 6.06 -16.72
N ALA A 12 -5.44 5.74 -16.86
CA ALA A 12 -4.47 6.48 -17.65
C ALA A 12 -4.56 6.08 -19.14
N SER A 13 -5.42 6.76 -19.90
CA SER A 13 -5.53 6.59 -21.36
C SER A 13 -4.27 7.11 -22.08
N GLY A 14 -3.35 6.20 -22.39
CA GLY A 14 -2.14 6.44 -23.21
C GLY A 14 -0.92 5.92 -22.47
N ALA A 15 -0.18 4.98 -23.09
CA ALA A 15 1.00 4.26 -22.56
C ALA A 15 1.37 4.67 -21.12
N ALA A 16 0.78 3.98 -20.14
CA ALA A 16 0.79 4.40 -18.74
C ALA A 16 2.21 4.73 -18.28
N ASP A 17 2.46 6.00 -18.00
CA ASP A 17 3.66 6.40 -17.27
C ASP A 17 3.65 5.67 -15.92
N PRO A 18 4.79 5.14 -15.46
CA PRO A 18 4.86 4.51 -14.15
C PRO A 18 4.41 5.52 -13.09
N ASP A 19 3.51 5.08 -12.20
CA ASP A 19 3.05 5.86 -11.04
C ASP A 19 3.55 5.23 -9.72
N PRO A 20 4.81 5.49 -9.33
CA PRO A 20 5.36 5.06 -8.05
C PRO A 20 4.52 5.53 -6.86
N CYS A 21 4.06 6.78 -6.88
CA CYS A 21 3.32 7.37 -5.77
C CYS A 21 1.95 6.68 -5.61
N GLY A 22 1.22 6.49 -6.71
CA GLY A 22 -0.03 5.74 -6.71
C GLY A 22 0.13 4.29 -6.27
N THR A 23 1.25 3.63 -6.63
CA THR A 23 1.57 2.29 -6.14
C THR A 23 1.74 2.26 -4.62
N LEU A 24 2.49 3.21 -4.05
CA LEU A 24 2.68 3.33 -2.60
C LEU A 24 1.37 3.66 -1.87
N ILE A 25 0.57 4.58 -2.40
CA ILE A 25 -0.76 4.92 -1.86
C ILE A 25 -1.68 3.69 -1.89
N ARG A 26 -1.67 2.92 -2.98
CA ARG A 26 -2.48 1.70 -3.09
C ARG A 26 -2.14 0.69 -2.02
N VAL A 27 -0.85 0.39 -1.86
CA VAL A 27 -0.44 -0.68 -0.95
C VAL A 27 -0.54 -0.27 0.51
N PHE A 28 -0.02 0.90 0.89
CA PHE A 28 0.06 1.30 2.30
C PHE A 28 -1.20 2.02 2.79
N THR A 29 -1.72 2.98 2.02
CA THR A 29 -2.83 3.83 2.45
C THR A 29 -4.20 3.20 2.19
N LEU A 30 -4.36 2.54 1.05
CA LEU A 30 -5.64 1.93 0.63
C LEU A 30 -5.74 0.43 0.97
N GLY A 31 -4.66 -0.19 1.45
CA GLY A 31 -4.61 -1.61 1.78
C GLY A 31 -4.84 -2.54 0.59
N ARG A 32 -4.53 -2.09 -0.64
CA ARG A 32 -4.74 -2.87 -1.87
C ARG A 32 -3.47 -3.61 -2.25
N ALA A 33 -3.62 -4.88 -2.58
CA ALA A 33 -2.54 -5.67 -3.13
C ALA A 33 -2.04 -5.04 -4.44
N VAL A 34 -0.72 -4.99 -4.62
CA VAL A 34 -0.08 -4.49 -5.84
C VAL A 34 0.92 -5.53 -6.38
N PRO A 35 1.20 -5.58 -7.69
CA PRO A 35 2.23 -6.45 -8.23
C PRO A 35 3.59 -6.15 -7.57
N ALA A 36 4.33 -7.19 -7.21
CA ALA A 36 5.67 -7.03 -6.61
C ALA A 36 6.63 -6.27 -7.52
N SER A 37 6.50 -6.40 -8.85
CA SER A 37 7.30 -5.64 -9.82
C SER A 37 7.03 -4.13 -9.75
N ALA A 38 5.76 -3.72 -9.68
CA ALA A 38 5.39 -2.31 -9.54
C ALA A 38 5.92 -1.73 -8.20
N LEU A 39 5.86 -2.53 -7.13
CA LEU A 39 6.43 -2.12 -5.84
C LEU A 39 7.95 -2.00 -5.90
N ALA A 40 8.64 -2.88 -6.64
CA ALA A 40 10.09 -2.82 -6.83
C ALA A 40 10.50 -1.54 -7.57
N GLU A 41 9.75 -1.15 -8.60
CA GLU A 41 9.95 0.11 -9.33
C GLU A 41 9.71 1.33 -8.43
N ALA A 42 8.72 1.26 -7.54
CA ALA A 42 8.43 2.33 -6.59
C ALA A 42 9.43 2.44 -5.42
N LEU A 43 10.19 1.37 -5.14
CA LEU A 43 11.17 1.30 -4.05
C LEU A 43 12.55 0.92 -4.58
N PRO A 44 13.20 1.75 -5.43
CA PRO A 44 14.43 1.37 -6.12
C PRO A 44 15.61 1.09 -5.17
N THR A 45 15.63 1.75 -4.00
CA THR A 45 16.69 1.56 -3.00
C THR A 45 16.34 0.50 -1.96
N LEU A 46 15.10 0.52 -1.44
CA LEU A 46 14.67 -0.40 -0.38
C LEU A 46 14.41 -1.80 -0.95
N THR A 47 13.96 -1.89 -2.20
CA THR A 47 13.51 -3.11 -2.88
C THR A 47 12.33 -3.79 -2.18
N VAL A 48 11.75 -4.78 -2.85
CA VAL A 48 10.70 -5.62 -2.26
C VAL A 48 11.27 -6.46 -1.11
N ASP A 49 12.48 -7.00 -1.27
CA ASP A 49 13.10 -7.85 -0.25
C ASP A 49 13.38 -7.06 1.04
N GLY A 50 13.85 -5.82 0.93
CA GLY A 50 14.03 -4.95 2.08
C GLY A 50 12.70 -4.57 2.74
N ALA A 51 11.65 -4.31 1.95
CA ALA A 51 10.32 -4.05 2.50
C ALA A 51 9.73 -5.28 3.24
N VAL A 52 10.00 -6.49 2.76
CA VAL A 52 9.64 -7.74 3.45
C VAL A 52 10.48 -7.92 4.72
N ALA A 53 11.79 -7.67 4.66
CA ALA A 53 12.69 -7.79 5.81
C ALA A 53 12.33 -6.81 6.94
N LEU A 54 11.88 -5.61 6.59
CA LEU A 54 11.35 -4.61 7.53
C LEU A 54 9.93 -4.91 8.02
N GLY A 55 9.26 -5.91 7.44
CA GLY A 55 7.89 -6.26 7.80
C GLY A 55 6.86 -5.20 7.40
N LEU A 56 7.12 -4.44 6.33
CA LEU A 56 6.18 -3.45 5.76
C LEU A 56 5.16 -4.10 4.83
N VAL A 57 5.61 -5.14 4.12
CA VAL A 57 4.77 -5.94 3.22
C VAL A 57 5.04 -7.41 3.41
N ARG A 58 4.07 -8.23 3.04
CA ARG A 58 4.25 -9.66 2.78
C ARG A 58 3.94 -9.94 1.32
N LEU A 59 4.59 -10.97 0.78
CA LEU A 59 4.34 -11.43 -0.57
C LEU A 59 3.35 -12.59 -0.56
N GLU A 60 2.26 -12.45 -1.29
CA GLU A 60 1.28 -13.50 -1.52
C GLU A 60 1.36 -13.96 -2.98
N ASN A 61 0.96 -15.20 -3.26
CA ASN A 61 0.76 -15.63 -4.63
C ASN A 61 -0.51 -14.93 -5.14
N GLY A 62 -0.39 -14.17 -6.22
CA GLY A 62 -1.53 -13.48 -6.80
C GLY A 62 -2.61 -14.48 -7.18
N ARG A 63 -3.84 -14.20 -6.76
CA ARG A 63 -5.01 -14.82 -7.36
C ARG A 63 -5.26 -14.08 -8.67
N ALA A 64 -5.22 -14.78 -9.80
CA ALA A 64 -5.91 -14.29 -10.99
C ALA A 64 -7.36 -13.93 -10.57
N GLY A 65 -7.83 -12.76 -11.00
CA GLY A 65 -9.05 -12.14 -10.48
C GLY A 65 -10.30 -13.03 -10.54
N PHE A 66 -11.40 -12.55 -9.96
CA PHE A 66 -12.70 -13.24 -10.00
C PHE A 66 -13.25 -13.34 -11.44
N GLY A 67 -12.84 -14.39 -12.15
CA GLY A 67 -13.39 -14.84 -13.42
C GLY A 67 -13.37 -16.37 -13.47
N PRO A 68 -14.39 -17.03 -14.06
CA PRO A 68 -14.44 -18.49 -14.09
C PRO A 68 -13.33 -19.03 -15.00
N GLY A 69 -12.29 -19.56 -14.37
CA GLY A 69 -11.22 -20.30 -15.05
C GLY A 69 -9.93 -19.51 -15.19
N LEU A 70 -9.08 -19.56 -14.16
CA LEU A 70 -7.60 -19.64 -14.27
C LEU A 70 -6.98 -19.59 -12.87
N GLY A 71 -7.02 -20.72 -12.16
CA GLY A 71 -6.11 -20.98 -11.04
C GLY A 71 -4.71 -21.32 -11.53
N ALA A 72 -4.14 -20.50 -12.43
CA ALA A 72 -2.77 -20.66 -12.85
C ALA A 72 -1.87 -19.96 -11.83
N ASP A 73 -0.92 -20.71 -11.28
CA ASP A 73 0.21 -20.16 -10.55
C ASP A 73 0.97 -19.23 -11.51
N LEU A 74 0.87 -17.92 -11.27
CA LEU A 74 1.44 -16.88 -12.12
C LEU A 74 2.98 -16.80 -12.02
N GLY A 75 3.62 -17.72 -11.30
CA GLY A 75 5.07 -17.76 -11.10
C GLY A 75 5.59 -16.56 -10.32
N ALA A 76 6.90 -16.30 -10.39
CA ALA A 76 7.53 -15.17 -9.68
C ALA A 76 6.91 -13.80 -10.08
N SER A 77 6.46 -13.65 -11.34
CA SER A 77 5.77 -12.45 -11.85
C SER A 77 4.34 -12.29 -11.31
N GLY A 78 3.79 -13.32 -10.68
CA GLY A 78 2.47 -13.34 -10.09
C GLY A 78 2.38 -12.86 -8.65
N ARG A 79 3.53 -12.58 -8.00
CA ARG A 79 3.54 -12.24 -6.58
C ARG A 79 2.91 -10.87 -6.36
N GLN A 80 2.01 -10.81 -5.40
CA GLN A 80 1.35 -9.60 -4.95
C GLN A 80 1.96 -9.19 -3.61
N ALA A 81 2.34 -7.92 -3.49
CA ALA A 81 2.71 -7.33 -2.22
C ALA A 81 1.45 -6.83 -1.52
N VAL A 82 1.29 -7.23 -0.27
CA VAL A 82 0.19 -6.81 0.61
C VAL A 82 0.81 -6.16 1.83
N ALA A 83 0.36 -4.95 2.16
CA ALA A 83 0.82 -4.26 3.36
C ALA A 83 0.51 -5.07 4.64
N THR A 84 1.41 -4.95 5.60
CA THR A 84 1.26 -5.48 6.96
C THR A 84 1.03 -4.38 7.99
N CYS A 85 1.27 -3.12 7.61
CA CYS A 85 1.01 -1.91 8.39
C CYS A 85 0.47 -0.81 7.47
N ASP A 86 -0.25 0.16 8.03
CA ASP A 86 -0.50 1.44 7.36
C ASP A 86 0.76 2.30 7.51
N LEU A 87 1.22 2.92 6.41
CA LEU A 87 2.46 3.70 6.40
C LEU A 87 2.17 5.07 5.78
N ARG A 88 2.29 6.12 6.59
CA ARG A 88 1.91 7.48 6.19
C ARG A 88 3.08 8.46 6.36
N PRO A 89 3.27 9.38 5.40
CA PRO A 89 4.21 10.47 5.57
C PRO A 89 3.63 11.53 6.50
N TYR A 90 4.47 12.05 7.38
CA TYR A 90 4.23 13.23 8.20
C TYR A 90 5.46 14.13 8.14
N GLY A 91 5.30 15.40 8.45
CA GLY A 91 6.43 16.32 8.52
C GLY A 91 6.05 17.66 9.10
N ASP A 92 7.08 18.42 9.44
CA ASP A 92 7.03 19.84 9.75
C ASP A 92 7.99 20.61 8.80
N ASP A 93 8.23 21.89 9.06
CA ASP A 93 9.11 22.71 8.21
C ASP A 93 10.58 22.23 8.18
N ALA A 94 10.99 21.40 9.13
CA ALA A 94 12.38 20.98 9.32
C ALA A 94 12.62 19.48 9.13
N HIS A 95 11.58 18.65 9.24
CA HIS A 95 11.72 17.20 9.25
C HIS A 95 10.58 16.48 8.54
N ASP A 96 10.94 15.37 7.90
CA ASP A 96 10.01 14.38 7.35
C ASP A 96 10.15 13.07 8.12
N TRP A 97 9.01 12.47 8.47
CA TRP A 97 8.94 11.19 9.15
C TRP A 97 7.95 10.25 8.49
N TRP A 98 8.22 8.96 8.63
CA TRP A 98 7.26 7.90 8.33
C TRP A 98 6.67 7.36 9.61
N VAL A 99 5.35 7.27 9.67
CA VAL A 99 4.65 6.63 10.78
C VAL A 99 4.06 5.33 10.27
N ALA A 100 4.53 4.24 10.85
CA ALA A 100 3.94 2.91 10.68
C ALA A 100 2.93 2.66 11.80
N SER A 101 1.72 2.24 11.45
CA SER A 101 0.65 1.91 12.38
C SER A 101 -0.07 0.64 11.95
N ASP A 102 -0.97 0.12 12.78
CA ASP A 102 -1.73 -1.05 12.38
C ASP A 102 -2.68 -0.73 11.21
N LEU A 103 -3.10 -1.76 10.47
CA LEU A 103 -3.95 -1.63 9.29
C LEU A 103 -5.38 -1.19 9.64
N SER A 104 -5.85 -0.07 9.06
CA SER A 104 -7.21 0.43 9.25
C SER A 104 -8.32 -0.58 8.88
N GLU A 105 -9.56 -0.33 9.34
CA GLU A 105 -10.74 -1.13 8.99
C GLU A 105 -10.93 -1.30 7.48
N LEU A 106 -10.60 -0.25 6.72
CA LEU A 106 -10.69 -0.27 5.26
C LEU A 106 -9.74 -1.31 4.65
N ALA A 107 -8.55 -1.47 5.24
CA ALA A 107 -7.55 -2.42 4.80
C ALA A 107 -7.81 -3.84 5.31
N VAL A 108 -8.29 -3.98 6.56
CA VAL A 108 -8.58 -5.29 7.19
C VAL A 108 -9.92 -5.88 6.71
N GLY A 109 -10.89 -5.04 6.33
CA GLY A 109 -12.21 -5.48 5.88
C GLY A 109 -13.10 -6.03 7.00
N GLY A 110 -12.82 -5.68 8.25
CA GLY A 110 -13.50 -6.20 9.43
C GLY A 110 -13.19 -5.38 10.69
N PRO A 111 -13.82 -5.73 11.83
CA PRO A 111 -13.65 -4.99 13.09
C PRO A 111 -12.20 -5.05 13.59
N LEU A 112 -11.73 -3.93 14.13
CA LEU A 112 -10.38 -3.83 14.71
C LEU A 112 -10.30 -4.51 16.07
N ARG A 113 -9.09 -4.97 16.40
CA ARG A 113 -8.79 -5.48 17.74
C ARG A 113 -8.74 -4.31 18.74
N ALA A 114 -8.97 -4.61 20.01
CA ALA A 114 -9.02 -3.58 21.05
C ALA A 114 -7.67 -2.88 21.28
N ASP A 115 -6.56 -3.53 20.92
CA ASP A 115 -5.18 -3.07 21.05
C ASP A 115 -4.65 -2.39 19.77
N HIS A 116 -5.51 -2.13 18.80
CA HIS A 116 -5.13 -1.60 17.50
C HIS A 116 -4.73 -0.11 17.55
N VAL A 117 -3.63 0.25 16.90
CA VAL A 117 -3.14 1.62 16.79
C VAL A 117 -3.37 2.16 15.37
N LEU A 118 -4.30 3.11 15.22
CA LEU A 118 -4.64 3.75 13.94
C LEU A 118 -3.65 4.82 13.45
N GLY A 119 -2.58 5.07 14.21
CA GLY A 119 -1.61 6.13 13.93
C GLY A 119 -2.02 7.48 14.51
N ILE A 120 -1.60 8.57 13.86
CA ILE A 120 -1.83 9.94 14.34
C ILE A 120 -3.23 10.40 13.90
N GLY A 121 -4.12 10.54 14.88
CA GLY A 121 -5.51 10.95 14.65
C GLY A 121 -5.68 12.45 14.33
N GLY A 122 -6.85 12.79 13.78
CA GLY A 122 -7.17 14.14 13.31
C GLY A 122 -7.02 15.24 14.38
N ALA A 123 -7.34 14.94 15.64
CA ALA A 123 -7.19 15.91 16.74
C ALA A 123 -5.72 16.27 17.00
N SER A 124 -4.82 15.29 16.94
CA SER A 124 -3.38 15.50 17.10
C SER A 124 -2.80 16.28 15.91
N THR A 125 -3.23 15.98 14.69
CA THR A 125 -2.80 16.76 13.51
C THR A 125 -3.29 18.20 13.57
N THR A 126 -4.52 18.44 14.02
CA THR A 126 -5.05 19.80 14.21
C THR A 126 -4.28 20.56 15.27
N LEU A 127 -3.86 19.91 16.37
CA LEU A 127 -3.03 20.56 17.40
C LEU A 127 -1.62 20.88 16.92
N ALA A 128 -1.02 20.01 16.11
CA ALA A 128 0.33 20.19 15.58
C ALA A 128 0.43 21.30 14.51
N SER A 129 -0.70 21.78 13.97
CA SER A 129 -0.73 22.85 12.96
C SER A 129 -0.88 24.27 13.53
N TRP A 130 -0.80 24.45 14.86
CA TRP A 130 -0.90 25.76 15.52
C TRP A 130 0.48 26.36 15.80
#